data_AF-A0A7C4ATQ9-F1
#
_entry.id   AF-A0A7C4ATQ9-F1
#
_cell.length_a   1.000
_cell.length_b   1.000
_cell.length_c   1.000
_cell.angle_alpha   90.00
_cell.angle_beta   90.00
_cell.angle_gamma   90.00
#
_symmetry.space_group_name_H-M   'P 1'
#
loop_
_entity.id
_entity.type
_entity.pdbx_description
1 polymer ?
#
loop_
_entity_poly.entity_id
_entity_poly.type
_entity_poly.pdbx_seq_one_letter_code
_entity_poly.pdbx_strand_id
1 'polypeptide(L)'
;MTWKRFLGGLCLAATVGIVSPTHAVTVNVTFADSAGEGFFDSTLGAARQAAFMYAMNLWASRLQGTVPVQVQASFDPLGGSASSAVLGQAGFTTVHANFSGAPLPNVWYPQPLANQLHGSDLSTQPDITAVFNSDVDGPVVLGSVGFYYGTDQNPGSDIDFVTIVLHEFGHGYGFVDLIDSNTGQWLSGVPDIYSLQLTQHGVGDFDTMTDAQRLAALTSNQVYFNGPNVVAAKSGDVKIYAPNPYESGSSISHWDPSNTPDLLMEPYYFGAHHDIDLTRQAFLDLGWTVLPPAAVEDWSIY
;
A
#
# COMPACT_ATOMS: atom_id res chain seq x y z
N MET A 1 31.08 66.25 13.97
CA MET A 1 31.08 64.87 13.43
C MET A 1 29.93 64.11 14.08
N THR A 2 28.82 63.96 13.36
CA THR A 2 27.61 63.27 13.85
C THR A 2 27.35 62.09 12.94
N TRP A 3 27.58 60.88 13.45
CA TRP A 3 27.36 59.62 12.72
C TRP A 3 25.87 59.29 12.66
N LYS A 4 25.35 59.09 11.45
CA LYS A 4 24.07 58.42 11.19
C LYS A 4 24.27 56.91 11.38
N ARG A 5 23.47 56.29 12.26
CA ARG A 5 23.36 54.83 12.37
C ARG A 5 22.28 54.33 11.41
N PHE A 6 22.66 53.44 10.50
CA PHE A 6 21.73 52.63 9.69
C PHE A 6 21.19 51.49 10.56
N LEU A 7 19.86 51.34 10.59
CA LEU A 7 19.17 50.15 11.11
C LEU A 7 19.08 49.12 9.97
N GLY A 8 19.85 48.04 10.06
CA GLY A 8 19.66 46.85 9.24
C GLY A 8 18.69 45.91 9.96
N GLY A 9 17.50 45.72 9.39
CA GLY A 9 16.55 44.72 9.85
C GLY A 9 17.04 43.32 9.51
N LEU A 10 17.20 42.48 10.53
CA LEU A 10 17.41 41.04 10.36
C LEU A 10 16.04 40.38 10.20
N CYS A 11 15.69 39.94 8.99
CA CYS A 11 14.63 38.95 8.81
C CYS A 11 15.13 37.62 9.38
N LEU A 12 14.66 37.24 10.57
CA LEU A 12 14.74 35.86 11.02
C LEU A 12 13.76 35.04 10.19
N ALA A 13 14.27 34.28 9.23
CA ALA A 13 13.52 33.17 8.66
C ALA A 13 13.36 32.12 9.77
N ALA A 14 12.16 32.03 10.35
CA ALA A 14 11.81 30.93 11.22
C ALA A 14 11.63 29.68 10.36
N THR A 15 12.67 28.84 10.28
CA THR A 15 12.50 27.44 9.89
C THR A 15 11.68 26.77 10.97
N VAL A 16 10.41 26.49 10.68
CA VAL A 16 9.64 25.53 11.47
C VAL A 16 10.22 24.17 11.15
N GLY A 17 11.14 23.71 11.99
CA GLY A 17 11.54 22.32 12.00
C GLY A 17 10.38 21.50 12.53
N ILE A 18 9.69 20.78 11.64
CA ILE A 18 8.83 19.69 12.06
C ILE A 18 9.75 18.66 12.70
N VAL A 19 9.57 18.41 14.00
CA VAL A 19 10.25 17.30 14.66
C VAL A 19 9.60 16.03 14.13
N SER A 20 10.09 15.53 13.00
CA SER A 20 9.74 14.18 12.55
C SER A 20 10.17 13.20 13.63
N PRO A 21 9.33 12.22 14.03
CA PRO A 21 9.85 11.10 14.80
C PRO A 21 11.01 10.51 13.98
N THR A 22 12.16 10.31 14.62
CA THR A 22 13.48 10.19 14.00
C THR A 22 13.66 9.02 13.02
N HIS A 23 12.60 8.29 12.65
CA HIS A 23 12.66 7.08 11.84
C HIS A 23 11.43 6.83 10.94
N ALA A 24 10.58 7.79 10.60
CA ALA A 24 9.52 7.56 9.60
C ALA A 24 10.14 7.25 8.21
N VAL A 25 9.62 6.24 7.50
CA VAL A 25 10.09 5.91 6.14
C VAL A 25 9.90 7.13 5.24
N THR A 26 10.97 7.53 4.55
CA THR A 26 10.88 8.57 3.51
C THR A 26 10.38 7.94 2.21
N VAL A 27 9.43 8.57 1.53
CA VAL A 27 8.92 8.13 0.22
C VAL A 27 9.31 9.16 -0.84
N ASN A 28 10.06 8.72 -1.85
CA ASN A 28 10.45 9.54 -2.99
C ASN A 28 9.59 9.17 -4.19
N VAL A 29 8.79 10.11 -4.69
CA VAL A 29 7.86 9.87 -5.79
C VAL A 29 8.37 10.49 -7.08
N THR A 30 8.34 9.70 -8.15
CA THR A 30 8.53 10.15 -9.53
C THR A 30 7.24 9.92 -10.30
N PHE A 31 6.59 11.01 -10.73
CA PHE A 31 5.47 10.92 -11.66
C PHE A 31 6.00 10.72 -13.09
N ALA A 32 5.52 9.69 -13.77
CA ALA A 32 6.03 9.25 -15.08
C ALA A 32 5.24 9.83 -16.27
N ASP A 33 4.12 10.51 -16.03
CA ASP A 33 3.29 11.11 -17.08
C ASP A 33 4.06 12.19 -17.87
N SER A 34 3.66 12.41 -19.13
CA SER A 34 4.14 13.54 -19.92
C SER A 34 3.47 14.86 -19.50
N ALA A 35 4.00 15.98 -19.98
CA ALA A 35 3.36 17.28 -19.73
C ALA A 35 1.95 17.34 -20.33
N GLY A 36 0.96 17.71 -19.53
CA GLY A 36 -0.43 17.87 -19.95
C GLY A 36 -1.30 16.63 -19.84
N GLU A 37 -0.80 15.53 -19.27
CA GLU A 37 -1.57 14.31 -19.02
C GLU A 37 -1.41 13.81 -17.57
N GLY A 38 -2.30 12.94 -17.13
CA GLY A 38 -2.19 12.23 -15.86
C GLY A 38 -1.93 13.12 -14.64
N PHE A 39 -0.85 12.86 -13.89
CA PHE A 39 -0.43 13.71 -12.77
C PHE A 39 0.04 15.11 -13.20
N PHE A 40 0.40 15.33 -14.47
CA PHE A 40 0.76 16.64 -15.01
C PHE A 40 -0.35 17.25 -15.89
N ASP A 41 -1.59 16.76 -15.78
CA ASP A 41 -2.74 17.38 -16.43
C ASP A 41 -2.91 18.84 -15.98
N SER A 42 -3.26 19.71 -16.92
CA SER A 42 -3.34 21.15 -16.70
C SER A 42 -4.47 21.60 -15.75
N THR A 43 -5.47 20.74 -15.53
CA THR A 43 -6.65 21.03 -14.72
C THR A 43 -6.66 20.22 -13.42
N LEU A 44 -6.50 18.90 -13.54
CA LEU A 44 -6.60 17.93 -12.44
C LEU A 44 -5.24 17.53 -11.86
N GLY A 45 -4.14 17.75 -12.58
CA GLY A 45 -2.82 17.24 -12.19
C GLY A 45 -2.40 17.69 -10.79
N ALA A 46 -2.58 18.97 -10.47
CA ALA A 46 -2.27 19.49 -9.13
C ALA A 46 -3.09 18.81 -8.01
N ALA A 47 -4.38 18.53 -8.25
CA ALA A 47 -5.24 17.86 -7.28
C ALA A 47 -4.87 16.37 -7.14
N ARG A 48 -4.61 15.69 -8.26
CA ARG A 48 -4.11 14.30 -8.29
C ARG A 48 -2.82 14.13 -7.50
N GLN A 49 -1.84 15.01 -7.74
CA GLN A 49 -0.56 14.99 -7.02
C GLN A 49 -0.76 15.25 -5.52
N ALA A 50 -1.60 16.21 -5.14
CA ALA A 50 -1.85 16.53 -3.74
C ALA A 50 -2.51 15.36 -2.99
N ALA A 51 -3.52 14.73 -3.58
CA ALA A 51 -4.19 13.56 -3.02
C ALA A 51 -3.25 12.35 -2.94
N PHE A 52 -2.47 12.09 -3.99
CA PHE A 52 -1.46 11.03 -4.00
C PHE A 52 -0.42 11.22 -2.89
N MET A 53 0.15 12.43 -2.78
CA MET A 53 1.15 12.72 -1.75
C MET A 53 0.55 12.69 -0.33
N TYR A 54 -0.73 13.02 -0.16
CA TYR A 54 -1.42 12.84 1.11
C TYR A 54 -1.49 11.37 1.51
N ALA A 55 -1.89 10.47 0.59
CA ALA A 55 -1.87 9.02 0.84
C ALA A 55 -0.45 8.50 1.14
N MET A 56 0.57 8.99 0.43
CA MET A 56 1.98 8.63 0.72
C MET A 56 2.40 9.04 2.13
N ASN A 57 1.99 10.23 2.58
CA ASN A 57 2.31 10.70 3.92
C ASN A 57 1.62 9.86 5.01
N LEU A 58 0.42 9.33 4.74
CA LEU A 58 -0.24 8.41 5.66
C LEU A 58 0.58 7.13 5.81
N TRP A 59 1.00 6.47 4.73
CA TRP A 59 1.89 5.30 4.79
C TRP A 59 3.24 5.63 5.47
N ALA A 60 3.90 6.70 5.06
CA ALA A 60 5.18 7.15 5.61
C ALA A 60 5.10 7.41 7.12
N SER A 61 3.97 7.94 7.61
CA SER A 61 3.75 8.18 9.04
C SER A 61 3.59 6.92 9.88
N ARG A 62 3.30 5.77 9.23
CA ARG A 62 3.06 4.49 9.91
C ARG A 62 4.28 3.58 9.83
N LEU A 63 5.06 3.61 8.75
CA LEU A 63 6.23 2.73 8.62
C LEU A 63 7.49 3.38 9.19
N GLN A 64 8.29 2.58 9.91
CA GLN A 64 9.58 2.99 10.44
C GLN A 64 10.71 2.45 9.54
N GLY A 65 11.64 3.32 9.16
CA GLY A 65 12.78 2.93 8.34
C GLY A 65 13.73 4.09 8.02
N THR A 66 14.89 3.75 7.46
CA THR A 66 15.95 4.71 7.12
C THR A 66 16.32 4.70 5.65
N VAL A 67 15.84 3.72 4.87
CA VAL A 67 16.08 3.66 3.43
C VAL A 67 14.89 4.31 2.73
N PRO A 68 15.08 5.33 1.86
CA PRO A 68 13.97 5.95 1.17
C PRO A 68 13.31 4.98 0.17
N VAL A 69 11.98 4.88 0.22
CA VAL A 69 11.19 4.07 -0.74
C VAL A 69 11.03 4.85 -2.05
N GLN A 70 11.55 4.31 -3.14
CA GLN A 70 11.45 4.89 -4.48
C GLN A 70 10.16 4.44 -5.17
N VAL A 71 9.32 5.40 -5.53
CA VAL A 71 8.02 5.17 -6.15
C VAL A 71 8.03 5.77 -7.55
N GLN A 72 7.57 4.99 -8.53
CA GLN A 72 7.20 5.50 -9.84
C GLN A 72 5.70 5.37 -10.01
N ALA A 73 5.01 6.47 -10.31
CA ALA A 73 3.56 6.48 -10.47
C ALA A 73 3.15 7.16 -11.78
N SER A 74 2.11 6.65 -12.43
CA SER A 74 1.44 7.31 -13.56
C SER A 74 -0.08 7.29 -13.39
N PHE A 75 -0.76 8.10 -14.19
CA PHE A 75 -2.21 8.21 -14.17
C PHE A 75 -2.72 8.04 -15.61
N ASP A 76 -2.76 6.77 -16.02
CA ASP A 76 -2.96 6.34 -17.41
C ASP A 76 -4.30 5.59 -17.58
N PRO A 77 -4.82 5.48 -18.81
CA PRO A 77 -6.00 4.67 -19.10
C PRO A 77 -5.79 3.20 -18.72
N LEU A 78 -6.63 2.66 -17.83
CA LEU A 78 -6.71 1.22 -17.55
C LEU A 78 -7.99 0.59 -18.11
N GLY A 79 -8.82 1.38 -18.80
CA GLY A 79 -10.08 0.94 -19.36
C GLY A 79 -11.16 0.70 -18.31
N GLY A 80 -12.23 0.05 -18.74
CA GLY A 80 -13.38 -0.24 -17.89
C GLY A 80 -14.67 -0.24 -18.68
N SER A 81 -15.77 -0.30 -17.95
CA SER A 81 -17.13 -0.26 -18.46
C SER A 81 -17.96 0.75 -17.66
N ALA A 82 -19.21 0.94 -18.05
CA ALA A 82 -20.14 1.79 -17.31
C ALA A 82 -20.41 1.31 -15.87
N SER A 83 -20.03 0.08 -15.50
CA SER A 83 -20.35 -0.53 -14.20
C SER A 83 -19.17 -1.20 -13.49
N SER A 84 -17.96 -1.18 -14.05
CA SER A 84 -16.79 -1.84 -13.47
C SER A 84 -15.51 -1.29 -14.10
N ALA A 85 -14.50 -1.08 -13.26
CA ALA A 85 -13.18 -0.62 -13.67
C ALA A 85 -12.13 -1.13 -12.68
N VAL A 86 -10.90 -1.30 -13.16
CA VAL A 86 -9.71 -1.28 -12.30
C VAL A 86 -9.47 0.18 -11.93
N LEU A 87 -9.41 0.49 -10.63
CA LEU A 87 -9.28 1.87 -10.16
C LEU A 87 -7.81 2.29 -10.07
N GLY A 88 -6.98 1.37 -9.64
CA GLY A 88 -5.53 1.47 -9.68
C GLY A 88 -4.92 0.07 -9.72
N GLN A 89 -3.61 0.04 -9.86
CA GLN A 89 -2.79 -1.14 -9.67
C GLN A 89 -1.43 -0.69 -9.17
N ALA A 90 -0.91 -1.28 -8.10
CA ALA A 90 0.48 -1.12 -7.72
C ALA A 90 1.10 -2.41 -7.20
N GLY A 91 2.42 -2.47 -7.27
CA GLY A 91 3.19 -3.61 -6.79
C GLY A 91 4.66 -3.25 -6.62
N PHE A 92 5.36 -4.05 -5.81
CA PHE A 92 6.81 -3.96 -5.75
C PHE A 92 7.44 -4.47 -7.05
N THR A 93 8.57 -3.89 -7.44
CA THR A 93 9.20 -4.21 -8.73
C THR A 93 10.07 -5.46 -8.68
N THR A 94 10.67 -5.75 -7.52
CA THR A 94 11.51 -6.95 -7.35
C THR A 94 11.33 -7.58 -5.97
N VAL A 95 11.90 -8.77 -5.79
CA VAL A 95 11.91 -9.52 -4.54
C VAL A 95 13.33 -9.98 -4.23
N HIS A 96 13.65 -10.05 -2.94
CA HIS A 96 14.98 -10.43 -2.48
C HIS A 96 14.90 -11.50 -1.39
N ALA A 97 15.77 -12.50 -1.49
CA ALA A 97 15.95 -13.56 -0.51
C ALA A 97 17.43 -13.66 -0.16
N ASN A 98 17.75 -14.18 1.02
CA ASN A 98 19.12 -14.48 1.45
C ASN A 98 20.08 -13.27 1.41
N PHE A 99 19.56 -12.04 1.49
CA PHE A 99 20.38 -10.83 1.65
C PHE A 99 20.89 -10.71 3.10
N SER A 100 21.97 -9.95 3.29
CA SER A 100 22.48 -9.69 4.64
C SER A 100 21.44 -8.92 5.46
N GLY A 101 21.02 -9.46 6.60
CA GLY A 101 19.95 -8.89 7.43
C GLY A 101 18.57 -9.51 7.21
N ALA A 102 18.41 -10.44 6.25
CA ALA A 102 17.17 -11.18 6.08
C ALA A 102 16.80 -11.96 7.36
N PRO A 103 15.59 -11.77 7.92
CA PRO A 103 15.17 -12.45 9.14
C PRO A 103 15.08 -13.97 9.00
N LEU A 104 14.61 -14.45 7.85
CA LEU A 104 14.49 -15.87 7.53
C LEU A 104 15.32 -16.21 6.29
N PRO A 105 16.03 -17.36 6.29
CA PRO A 105 16.70 -17.86 5.10
C PRO A 105 15.69 -18.43 4.10
N ASN A 106 15.98 -18.34 2.81
CA ASN A 106 15.15 -18.87 1.72
C ASN A 106 13.67 -18.40 1.77
N VAL A 107 13.47 -17.10 2.00
CA VAL A 107 12.17 -16.44 1.96
C VAL A 107 12.28 -15.20 1.08
N TRP A 108 11.31 -14.98 0.19
CA TRP A 108 11.18 -13.75 -0.58
C TRP A 108 10.59 -12.63 0.28
N TYR A 109 11.27 -11.50 0.25
CA TYR A 109 10.79 -10.23 0.78
C TYR A 109 10.57 -9.24 -0.38
N PRO A 110 9.48 -8.47 -0.38
CA PRO A 110 9.28 -7.41 -1.36
C PRO A 110 10.38 -6.36 -1.23
N GLN A 111 10.85 -5.81 -2.36
CA GLN A 111 11.95 -4.84 -2.42
C GLN A 111 11.90 -3.74 -1.34
N PRO A 112 10.78 -3.01 -1.12
CA PRO A 112 10.76 -1.95 -0.10
C PRO A 112 11.04 -2.47 1.32
N LEU A 113 10.55 -3.66 1.67
CA LEU A 113 10.82 -4.29 2.97
C LEU A 113 12.26 -4.80 3.06
N ALA A 114 12.73 -5.49 2.01
CA ALA A 114 14.09 -6.00 1.95
C ALA A 114 15.12 -4.87 2.09
N ASN A 115 14.87 -3.72 1.46
CA ASN A 115 15.68 -2.51 1.58
C ASN A 115 15.74 -2.00 3.03
N GLN A 116 14.62 -1.94 3.75
CA GLN A 116 14.64 -1.55 5.18
C GLN A 116 15.42 -2.55 6.05
N LEU A 117 15.22 -3.85 5.83
CA LEU A 117 15.88 -4.91 6.62
C LEU A 117 17.39 -4.97 6.35
N HIS A 118 17.79 -4.69 5.11
CA HIS A 118 19.19 -4.66 4.71
C HIS A 118 19.91 -3.38 5.16
N GLY A 119 19.20 -2.24 5.15
CA GLY A 119 19.74 -0.93 5.50
C GLY A 119 20.27 -0.12 4.30
N SER A 120 20.12 -0.62 3.07
CA SER A 120 20.38 0.11 1.83
C SER A 120 19.56 -0.45 0.67
N ASP A 121 19.48 0.30 -0.42
CA ASP A 121 18.82 -0.15 -1.65
C ASP A 121 19.54 -1.37 -2.27
N LEU A 122 18.79 -2.42 -2.56
CA LEU A 122 19.24 -3.68 -3.15
C LEU A 122 19.04 -3.73 -4.67
N SER A 123 18.42 -2.71 -5.26
CA SER A 123 18.08 -2.65 -6.69
C SER A 123 18.37 -1.27 -7.26
N THR A 124 18.32 -1.13 -8.58
CA THR A 124 18.29 0.18 -9.26
C THR A 124 16.91 0.51 -9.82
N GLN A 125 15.97 -0.44 -9.71
CA GLN A 125 14.58 -0.24 -10.10
C GLN A 125 13.84 0.50 -8.98
N PRO A 126 12.79 1.27 -9.29
CA PRO A 126 11.91 1.80 -8.24
C PRO A 126 11.39 0.65 -7.37
N ASP A 127 11.24 0.90 -6.07
CA ASP A 127 10.71 -0.10 -5.14
C ASP A 127 9.28 -0.48 -5.50
N ILE A 128 8.45 0.52 -5.83
CA ILE A 128 7.03 0.37 -6.15
C ILE A 128 6.73 1.08 -7.47
N THR A 129 5.99 0.40 -8.34
CA THR A 129 5.34 1.02 -9.51
C THR A 129 3.83 1.04 -9.30
N ALA A 130 3.19 2.15 -9.65
CA ALA A 130 1.74 2.32 -9.53
C ALA A 130 1.14 2.98 -10.78
N VAL A 131 -0.05 2.55 -11.19
CA VAL A 131 -0.83 3.17 -12.26
C VAL A 131 -2.26 3.36 -11.77
N PHE A 132 -2.79 4.57 -11.90
CA PHE A 132 -4.18 4.89 -11.54
C PHE A 132 -5.00 5.24 -12.77
N ASN A 133 -6.24 4.78 -12.82
CA ASN A 133 -7.02 4.76 -14.05
C ASN A 133 -7.53 6.14 -14.46
N SER A 134 -6.93 6.75 -15.48
CA SER A 134 -7.38 8.05 -15.98
C SER A 134 -8.78 8.06 -16.57
N ASP A 135 -9.30 6.91 -16.99
CA ASP A 135 -10.60 6.81 -17.64
C ASP A 135 -11.77 7.05 -16.66
N VAL A 136 -11.54 6.89 -15.35
CA VAL A 136 -12.57 7.09 -14.30
C VAL A 136 -13.08 8.53 -14.26
N ASP A 137 -12.23 9.51 -14.54
CA ASP A 137 -12.68 10.92 -14.63
C ASP A 137 -13.40 11.23 -15.96
N GLY A 138 -13.46 10.25 -16.86
CA GLY A 138 -14.14 10.35 -18.15
C GLY A 138 -15.61 9.94 -18.08
N PRO A 139 -16.44 10.31 -19.07
CA PRO A 139 -17.88 10.06 -19.04
C PRO A 139 -18.29 8.60 -19.36
N VAL A 140 -17.33 7.69 -19.54
CA VAL A 140 -17.56 6.33 -20.05
C VAL A 140 -17.37 5.29 -18.95
N VAL A 141 -16.22 5.32 -18.28
CA VAL A 141 -15.88 4.36 -17.23
C VAL A 141 -16.57 4.80 -15.96
N LEU A 142 -17.41 3.93 -15.40
CA LEU A 142 -18.27 4.21 -14.23
C LEU A 142 -19.30 5.36 -14.41
N GLY A 143 -19.52 5.80 -15.65
CA GLY A 143 -20.59 6.72 -16.02
C GLY A 143 -20.36 8.14 -15.50
N SER A 144 -21.11 8.54 -14.46
CA SER A 144 -21.04 9.89 -13.87
C SER A 144 -20.22 9.96 -12.59
N VAL A 145 -19.56 8.87 -12.21
CA VAL A 145 -18.69 8.78 -11.03
C VAL A 145 -17.28 9.16 -11.48
N GLY A 146 -16.65 10.10 -10.77
CA GLY A 146 -15.23 10.42 -10.96
C GLY A 146 -14.38 10.04 -9.76
N PHE A 147 -13.10 10.39 -9.80
CA PHE A 147 -12.27 10.40 -8.61
C PHE A 147 -12.48 11.68 -7.80
N TYR A 148 -12.68 11.50 -6.51
CA TYR A 148 -12.62 12.55 -5.51
C TYR A 148 -11.17 12.72 -5.02
N TYR A 149 -10.60 13.89 -5.30
CA TYR A 149 -9.22 14.25 -4.93
C TYR A 149 -9.11 15.03 -3.62
N GLY A 150 -10.21 15.19 -2.87
CA GLY A 150 -10.15 15.77 -1.53
C GLY A 150 -9.50 14.82 -0.53
N THR A 151 -9.02 15.38 0.58
CA THR A 151 -8.28 14.64 1.64
C THR A 151 -9.08 14.54 2.94
N ASP A 152 -10.38 14.82 2.89
CA ASP A 152 -11.28 14.96 4.04
C ASP A 152 -12.28 13.79 4.19
N GLN A 153 -12.12 12.72 3.40
CA GLN A 153 -13.00 11.54 3.38
C GLN A 153 -14.47 11.86 3.05
N ASN A 154 -14.73 12.93 2.29
CA ASN A 154 -16.08 13.34 1.92
C ASN A 154 -16.33 13.26 0.39
N PRO A 155 -16.21 12.08 -0.23
CA PRO A 155 -16.30 11.95 -1.69
C PRO A 155 -17.73 12.06 -2.24
N GLY A 156 -18.76 12.07 -1.39
CA GLY A 156 -20.14 12.02 -1.86
C GLY A 156 -20.41 10.73 -2.63
N SER A 157 -20.76 10.85 -3.91
CA SER A 157 -20.97 9.70 -4.82
C SER A 157 -19.74 9.29 -5.62
N ASP A 158 -18.65 10.07 -5.53
CA ASP A 158 -17.40 9.80 -6.24
C ASP A 158 -16.55 8.75 -5.50
N ILE A 159 -15.49 8.29 -6.15
CA ILE A 159 -14.54 7.35 -5.56
C ILE A 159 -13.41 8.13 -4.89
N ASP A 160 -13.18 7.89 -3.60
CA ASP A 160 -12.12 8.55 -2.86
C ASP A 160 -10.73 8.08 -3.34
N PHE A 161 -10.02 8.95 -4.05
CA PHE A 161 -8.75 8.60 -4.67
C PHE A 161 -7.66 8.28 -3.65
N VAL A 162 -7.66 8.96 -2.49
CA VAL A 162 -6.70 8.70 -1.41
C VAL A 162 -6.82 7.26 -0.90
N THR A 163 -8.05 6.75 -0.76
CA THR A 163 -8.32 5.37 -0.34
C THR A 163 -7.77 4.37 -1.36
N ILE A 164 -7.96 4.63 -2.67
CA ILE A 164 -7.39 3.78 -3.72
C ILE A 164 -5.87 3.80 -3.66
N VAL A 165 -5.23 4.96 -3.55
CA VAL A 165 -3.77 5.04 -3.42
C VAL A 165 -3.27 4.31 -2.17
N LEU A 166 -3.95 4.44 -1.03
CA LEU A 166 -3.59 3.71 0.18
C LEU A 166 -3.65 2.19 -0.01
N HIS A 167 -4.74 1.70 -0.62
CA HIS A 167 -4.96 0.31 -0.95
C HIS A 167 -3.85 -0.23 -1.84
N GLU A 168 -3.61 0.41 -3.00
CA GLU A 168 -2.60 -0.04 -3.96
C GLU A 168 -1.21 -0.11 -3.33
N PHE A 169 -0.89 0.84 -2.44
CA PHE A 169 0.39 0.83 -1.74
C PHE A 169 0.49 -0.27 -0.68
N GLY A 170 -0.63 -0.76 -0.15
CA GLY A 170 -0.63 -1.98 0.64
C GLY A 170 -0.03 -3.17 -0.12
N HIS A 171 -0.41 -3.35 -1.39
CA HIS A 171 0.23 -4.34 -2.28
C HIS A 171 1.68 -4.00 -2.55
N GLY A 172 1.97 -2.73 -2.88
CA GLY A 172 3.33 -2.25 -3.12
C GLY A 172 4.31 -2.56 -1.98
N TYR A 173 3.85 -2.51 -0.73
CA TYR A 173 4.67 -2.82 0.44
C TYR A 173 4.68 -4.29 0.86
N GLY A 174 3.86 -5.16 0.25
CA GLY A 174 3.95 -6.61 0.44
C GLY A 174 2.66 -7.35 0.80
N PHE A 175 1.49 -6.71 0.77
CA PHE A 175 0.23 -7.41 0.98
C PHE A 175 -0.22 -8.15 -0.28
N VAL A 176 0.56 -9.14 -0.71
CA VAL A 176 0.31 -9.91 -1.94
C VAL A 176 1.12 -11.20 -1.90
N ASP A 177 0.54 -12.31 -2.35
CA ASP A 177 1.25 -13.58 -2.47
C ASP A 177 2.04 -13.70 -3.78
N LEU A 178 3.05 -14.58 -3.81
CA LEU A 178 3.83 -14.88 -5.01
C LEU A 178 3.60 -16.31 -5.52
N ILE A 179 2.46 -16.92 -5.17
CA ILE A 179 2.15 -18.29 -5.55
C ILE A 179 1.74 -18.31 -7.02
N ASP A 180 2.29 -19.25 -7.79
CA ASP A 180 1.84 -19.45 -9.16
C ASP A 180 0.39 -19.95 -9.16
N SER A 181 -0.53 -19.14 -9.69
CA SER A 181 -1.97 -19.42 -9.63
C SER A 181 -2.43 -20.60 -10.50
N ASN A 182 -1.56 -21.14 -11.36
CA ASN A 182 -1.86 -22.29 -12.21
C ASN A 182 -1.39 -23.61 -11.59
N THR A 183 -0.38 -23.56 -10.72
CA THR A 183 0.32 -24.74 -10.22
C THR A 183 0.36 -24.84 -8.69
N GLY A 184 0.16 -23.73 -7.98
CA GLY A 184 0.34 -23.61 -6.53
C GLY A 184 1.80 -23.62 -6.10
N GLN A 185 2.73 -23.48 -7.04
CA GLN A 185 4.16 -23.47 -6.77
C GLN A 185 4.62 -22.15 -6.17
N TRP A 186 5.61 -22.25 -5.31
CA TRP A 186 6.38 -21.10 -4.86
C TRP A 186 7.19 -20.48 -5.99
N LEU A 187 7.29 -19.15 -6.02
CA LEU A 187 8.21 -18.46 -6.92
C LEU A 187 9.64 -18.96 -6.71
N SER A 188 10.22 -19.54 -7.77
CA SER A 188 11.57 -20.15 -7.72
C SER A 188 11.75 -21.19 -6.60
N GLY A 189 10.67 -21.86 -6.17
CA GLY A 189 10.72 -22.95 -5.19
C GLY A 189 10.90 -22.51 -3.74
N VAL A 190 10.79 -21.22 -3.42
CA VAL A 190 10.90 -20.71 -2.04
C VAL A 190 9.74 -19.78 -1.69
N PRO A 191 9.19 -19.84 -0.47
CA PRO A 191 8.00 -19.07 -0.09
C PRO A 191 8.29 -17.57 -0.01
N ASP A 192 7.25 -16.76 -0.07
CA ASP A 192 7.28 -15.34 0.27
C ASP A 192 6.78 -15.09 1.69
N ILE A 193 7.24 -13.98 2.29
CA ILE A 193 6.95 -13.67 3.69
C ILE A 193 5.45 -13.48 3.99
N TYR A 194 4.66 -13.06 3.00
CA TYR A 194 3.21 -12.88 3.12
C TYR A 194 2.49 -14.23 3.17
N SER A 195 2.79 -15.13 2.23
CA SER A 195 2.22 -16.48 2.18
C SER A 195 2.55 -17.32 3.42
N LEU A 196 3.66 -17.05 4.10
CA LEU A 196 3.99 -17.68 5.38
C LEU A 196 3.06 -17.29 6.52
N GLN A 197 2.25 -16.23 6.36
CA GLN A 197 1.23 -15.82 7.33
C GLN A 197 -0.15 -16.41 7.01
N LEU A 198 -0.24 -17.34 6.06
CA LEU A 198 -1.51 -17.89 5.59
C LEU A 198 -1.71 -19.33 6.02
N THR A 199 -2.96 -19.64 6.35
CA THR A 199 -3.41 -20.99 6.66
C THR A 199 -4.73 -21.26 5.97
N GLN A 200 -4.97 -22.50 5.55
CA GLN A 200 -6.29 -22.94 5.14
C GLN A 200 -6.90 -23.77 6.27
N HIS A 201 -8.05 -23.33 6.78
CA HIS A 201 -8.76 -24.05 7.84
C HIS A 201 -9.13 -25.46 7.39
N GLY A 202 -8.79 -26.45 8.22
CA GLY A 202 -9.00 -27.87 7.94
C GLY A 202 -7.91 -28.53 7.08
N VAL A 203 -6.92 -27.78 6.59
CA VAL A 203 -5.78 -28.31 5.82
C VAL A 203 -4.45 -28.04 6.52
N GLY A 204 -4.17 -26.78 6.87
CA GLY A 204 -2.93 -26.37 7.56
C GLY A 204 -2.29 -25.12 6.98
N ASP A 205 -1.11 -24.79 7.49
CA ASP A 205 -0.34 -23.62 7.11
C ASP A 205 0.29 -23.79 5.73
N PHE A 206 0.33 -22.72 4.94
CA PHE A 206 0.76 -22.76 3.54
C PHE A 206 2.20 -23.27 3.36
N ASP A 207 3.08 -23.05 4.35
CA ASP A 207 4.47 -23.50 4.36
C ASP A 207 4.61 -25.04 4.46
N THR A 208 3.63 -25.71 5.05
CA THR A 208 3.55 -27.18 5.16
C THR A 208 2.83 -27.86 3.99
N MET A 209 2.16 -27.08 3.14
CA MET A 209 1.37 -27.61 2.03
C MET A 209 2.24 -28.10 0.86
N THR A 210 1.68 -29.04 0.09
CA THR A 210 2.14 -29.34 -1.27
C THR A 210 1.67 -28.27 -2.26
N ASP A 211 2.28 -28.20 -3.45
CA ASP A 211 1.83 -27.30 -4.52
C ASP A 211 0.34 -27.51 -4.86
N ALA A 212 -0.09 -28.77 -4.93
CA ALA A 212 -1.49 -29.10 -5.22
C ALA A 212 -2.46 -28.64 -4.12
N GLN A 213 -2.04 -28.65 -2.85
CA GLN A 213 -2.84 -28.13 -1.74
C GLN A 213 -2.92 -26.60 -1.79
N ARG A 214 -1.80 -25.91 -2.04
CA ARG A 214 -1.81 -24.45 -2.24
C ARG A 214 -2.70 -24.06 -3.40
N LEU A 215 -2.60 -24.73 -4.54
CA LEU A 215 -3.44 -24.48 -5.72
C LEU A 215 -4.94 -24.61 -5.38
N ALA A 216 -5.31 -25.64 -4.61
CA ALA A 216 -6.69 -25.80 -4.14
C ALA A 216 -7.10 -24.72 -3.14
N ALA A 217 -6.19 -24.27 -2.28
CA ALA A 217 -6.43 -23.22 -1.29
C ALA A 217 -6.83 -21.89 -1.95
N LEU A 218 -6.24 -21.56 -3.11
CA LEU A 218 -6.48 -20.29 -3.84
C LEU A 218 -7.95 -20.03 -4.19
N THR A 219 -8.78 -21.09 -4.22
CA THR A 219 -10.22 -21.02 -4.52
C THR A 219 -11.11 -21.68 -3.46
N SER A 220 -10.56 -21.88 -2.27
CA SER A 220 -11.21 -22.68 -1.22
C SER A 220 -12.27 -21.91 -0.42
N ASN A 221 -12.24 -20.57 -0.47
CA ASN A 221 -13.00 -19.69 0.42
C ASN A 221 -12.74 -19.96 1.93
N GLN A 222 -11.62 -20.60 2.27
CA GLN A 222 -11.25 -21.04 3.61
C GLN A 222 -9.80 -20.68 3.97
N VAL A 223 -9.23 -19.66 3.33
CA VAL A 223 -7.90 -19.14 3.65
C VAL A 223 -8.04 -18.02 4.68
N TYR A 224 -7.12 -18.01 5.65
CA TYR A 224 -7.08 -17.04 6.72
C TYR A 224 -5.63 -16.59 6.96
N PHE A 225 -5.48 -15.33 7.32
CA PHE A 225 -4.23 -14.76 7.82
C PHE A 225 -4.09 -15.11 9.30
N ASN A 226 -3.05 -15.87 9.64
CA ASN A 226 -2.79 -16.39 10.99
C ASN A 226 -1.53 -15.78 11.64
N GLY A 227 -1.02 -14.68 11.08
CA GLY A 227 0.10 -13.94 11.66
C GLY A 227 -0.19 -13.52 13.12
N PRO A 228 0.79 -13.61 14.04
CA PRO A 228 0.56 -13.45 15.47
C PRO A 228 0.04 -12.07 15.87
N ASN A 229 0.42 -10.99 15.19
CA ASN A 229 -0.07 -9.65 15.47
C ASN A 229 -1.54 -9.48 15.02
N VAL A 230 -1.90 -10.02 13.85
CA VAL A 230 -3.30 -10.06 13.38
C VAL A 230 -4.17 -10.88 14.33
N VAL A 231 -3.72 -12.09 14.68
CA VAL A 231 -4.43 -12.98 15.61
C VAL A 231 -4.61 -12.32 16.98
N ALA A 232 -3.59 -11.65 17.50
CA ALA A 232 -3.70 -10.92 18.75
C ALA A 232 -4.72 -9.77 18.68
N ALA A 233 -4.77 -9.04 17.56
CA ALA A 233 -5.68 -7.91 17.39
C ALA A 233 -7.15 -8.32 17.21
N LYS A 234 -7.41 -9.48 16.60
CA LYS A 234 -8.77 -9.98 16.31
C LYS A 234 -9.21 -11.17 17.16
N SER A 235 -8.32 -11.65 18.05
CA SER A 235 -8.54 -12.87 18.85
C SER A 235 -8.79 -14.13 18.01
N GLY A 236 -8.19 -14.22 16.83
CA GLY A 236 -8.31 -15.33 15.90
C GLY A 236 -7.82 -14.98 14.50
N ASP A 237 -7.73 -15.99 13.63
CA ASP A 237 -7.34 -15.81 12.24
C ASP A 237 -8.37 -14.97 11.49
N VAL A 238 -7.91 -14.18 10.51
CA VAL A 238 -8.75 -13.25 9.76
C VAL A 238 -8.89 -13.72 8.33
N LYS A 239 -10.11 -13.73 7.80
CA LYS A 239 -10.39 -14.38 6.53
C LYS A 239 -9.77 -13.61 5.36
N ILE A 240 -9.13 -14.35 4.46
CA ILE A 240 -8.54 -13.86 3.21
C ILE A 240 -9.46 -14.23 2.06
N TYR A 241 -9.60 -13.30 1.11
CA TYR A 241 -10.45 -13.46 -0.05
C TYR A 241 -9.91 -14.55 -0.97
N ALA A 242 -10.57 -15.71 -1.00
CA ALA A 242 -10.18 -16.86 -1.82
C ALA A 242 -11.39 -17.40 -2.62
N PRO A 243 -11.98 -16.60 -3.53
CA PRO A 243 -13.22 -16.93 -4.21
C PRO A 243 -13.08 -18.13 -5.15
N ASN A 244 -14.23 -18.68 -5.57
CA ASN A 244 -14.31 -19.65 -6.65
C ASN A 244 -15.30 -19.12 -7.71
N PRO A 245 -14.86 -18.83 -8.95
CA PRO A 245 -13.52 -19.08 -9.50
C PRO A 245 -12.43 -18.15 -8.94
N TYR A 246 -11.17 -18.48 -9.21
CA TYR A 246 -10.01 -17.61 -8.92
C TYR A 246 -10.17 -16.28 -9.67
N GLU A 247 -9.95 -15.17 -8.97
CA GLU A 247 -10.00 -13.83 -9.52
C GLU A 247 -8.57 -13.27 -9.62
N SER A 248 -8.07 -13.14 -10.86
CA SER A 248 -6.73 -12.63 -11.11
C SER A 248 -6.59 -11.21 -10.60
N GLY A 249 -5.56 -10.96 -9.78
CA GLY A 249 -5.34 -9.68 -9.12
C GLY A 249 -6.07 -9.53 -7.79
N SER A 250 -6.97 -10.44 -7.42
CA SER A 250 -7.77 -10.33 -6.19
C SER A 250 -7.56 -11.51 -5.22
N SER A 251 -7.66 -12.74 -5.70
CA SER A 251 -7.55 -13.93 -4.86
C SER A 251 -6.25 -13.95 -4.04
N ILE A 252 -6.36 -14.32 -2.75
CA ILE A 252 -5.29 -14.51 -1.76
C ILE A 252 -4.56 -13.24 -1.32
N SER A 253 -4.70 -12.15 -2.06
CA SER A 253 -4.04 -10.88 -1.80
C SER A 253 -4.96 -9.82 -1.18
N HIS A 254 -6.14 -10.21 -0.68
CA HIS A 254 -7.10 -9.28 -0.07
C HIS A 254 -7.73 -9.82 1.21
N TRP A 255 -8.13 -8.92 2.11
CA TRP A 255 -9.08 -9.25 3.16
C TRP A 255 -10.41 -9.66 2.52
N ASP A 256 -11.05 -10.69 3.09
CA ASP A 256 -12.38 -11.09 2.65
C ASP A 256 -13.44 -10.05 3.06
N PRO A 257 -14.36 -9.62 2.18
CA PRO A 257 -15.42 -8.64 2.51
C PRO A 257 -16.42 -9.08 3.60
N SER A 258 -16.34 -10.33 4.10
CA SER A 258 -17.11 -10.76 5.27
C SER A 258 -16.49 -10.34 6.60
N ASN A 259 -15.26 -9.81 6.58
CA ASN A 259 -14.67 -9.19 7.76
C ASN A 259 -15.43 -7.91 8.13
N THR A 260 -15.49 -7.59 9.42
CA THR A 260 -16.18 -6.37 9.89
C THR A 260 -15.37 -5.68 11.00
N PRO A 261 -15.28 -4.34 11.00
CA PRO A 261 -15.70 -3.43 9.93
C PRO A 261 -14.90 -3.63 8.63
N ASP A 262 -15.34 -3.01 7.54
CA ASP A 262 -14.66 -3.03 6.24
C ASP A 262 -13.18 -2.64 6.40
N LEU A 263 -12.31 -3.37 5.69
CA LEU A 263 -10.87 -3.21 5.73
C LEU A 263 -10.30 -2.61 4.44
N LEU A 264 -9.18 -1.89 4.55
CA LEU A 264 -8.49 -1.17 3.49
C LEU A 264 -8.14 -2.09 2.32
N MET A 265 -7.58 -3.28 2.62
CA MET A 265 -7.14 -4.25 1.60
C MET A 265 -8.27 -5.20 1.16
N GLU A 266 -9.52 -4.76 1.15
CA GLU A 266 -10.61 -5.53 0.53
C GLU A 266 -10.61 -5.39 -0.99
N PRO A 267 -11.07 -6.39 -1.76
CA PRO A 267 -10.96 -6.41 -3.22
C PRO A 267 -11.88 -5.41 -3.94
N TYR A 268 -12.72 -4.68 -3.21
CA TYR A 268 -13.66 -3.70 -3.75
C TYR A 268 -13.67 -2.44 -2.89
N TYR A 269 -13.94 -1.31 -3.53
CA TYR A 269 -14.12 -0.03 -2.84
C TYR A 269 -15.49 0.04 -2.15
N PHE A 270 -15.50 0.12 -0.82
CA PHE A 270 -16.72 0.27 -0.01
C PHE A 270 -16.95 1.69 0.54
N GLY A 271 -16.00 2.60 0.36
CA GLY A 271 -16.12 3.99 0.80
C GLY A 271 -14.77 4.59 1.16
N ALA A 272 -14.77 5.88 1.51
CA ALA A 272 -13.55 6.56 1.92
C ALA A 272 -13.01 5.96 3.23
N HIS A 273 -11.73 5.62 3.23
CA HIS A 273 -11.03 5.02 4.37
C HIS A 273 -9.57 5.49 4.36
N HIS A 274 -9.23 6.50 5.18
CA HIS A 274 -7.86 7.03 5.27
C HIS A 274 -7.09 6.51 6.49
N ASP A 275 -7.23 5.22 6.79
CA ASP A 275 -6.41 4.50 7.78
C ASP A 275 -5.92 3.17 7.18
N ILE A 276 -4.85 2.62 7.72
CA ILE A 276 -4.28 1.32 7.30
C ILE A 276 -4.71 0.18 8.24
N ASP A 277 -5.66 0.42 9.13
CA ASP A 277 -6.46 -0.53 9.89
C ASP A 277 -5.73 -1.78 10.42
N LEU A 278 -6.32 -2.97 10.26
CA LEU A 278 -5.71 -4.26 10.54
C LEU A 278 -4.48 -4.53 9.65
N THR A 279 -4.40 -3.89 8.49
CA THR A 279 -3.27 -4.01 7.56
C THR A 279 -1.96 -3.60 8.23
N ARG A 280 -2.00 -2.67 9.20
CA ARG A 280 -0.87 -2.39 10.11
C ARG A 280 -0.35 -3.64 10.83
N GLN A 281 -1.23 -4.46 11.39
CA GLN A 281 -0.83 -5.67 12.11
C GLN A 281 -0.29 -6.73 11.16
N ALA A 282 -0.90 -6.89 9.99
CA ALA A 282 -0.36 -7.77 8.95
C ALA A 282 1.07 -7.37 8.58
N PHE A 283 1.36 -6.08 8.46
CA PHE A 283 2.70 -5.59 8.14
C PHE A 283 3.73 -5.85 9.25
N LEU A 284 3.32 -5.80 10.53
CA LEU A 284 4.16 -6.24 11.64
C LEU A 284 4.52 -7.74 11.49
N ASP A 285 3.55 -8.57 11.07
CA ASP A 285 3.76 -10.00 10.81
C ASP A 285 4.68 -10.25 9.60
N LEU A 286 4.66 -9.36 8.59
CA LEU A 286 5.62 -9.40 7.48
C LEU A 286 7.05 -9.00 7.89
N GLY A 287 7.22 -8.35 9.05
CA GLY A 287 8.52 -7.88 9.55
C GLY A 287 8.78 -6.39 9.33
N TRP A 288 7.78 -5.60 8.92
CA TRP A 288 7.88 -4.14 9.00
C TRP A 288 7.90 -3.70 10.46
N THR A 289 8.68 -2.66 10.76
CA THR A 289 8.51 -1.94 12.02
C THR A 289 7.45 -0.85 11.80
N VAL A 290 6.34 -0.92 12.53
CA VAL A 290 5.22 0.03 12.36
C VAL A 290 5.09 0.92 13.59
N LEU A 291 5.15 2.23 13.37
CA LEU A 291 4.92 3.25 14.38
C LEU A 291 3.48 3.10 14.94
N PRO A 292 3.26 3.41 16.23
CA PRO A 292 1.90 3.61 16.71
C PRO A 292 1.25 4.73 15.88
N PRO A 293 -0.09 4.74 15.73
CA PRO A 293 -0.77 5.93 15.23
C PRO A 293 -0.20 7.13 15.98
N ALA A 294 0.20 8.18 15.27
CA ALA A 294 0.77 9.36 15.92
C ALA A 294 -0.18 9.74 17.07
N ALA A 295 0.33 9.71 18.31
CA ALA A 295 -0.34 10.39 19.39
C ALA A 295 -0.24 11.86 19.02
N VAL A 296 -1.24 12.35 18.27
CA VAL A 296 -1.32 13.77 18.00
C VAL A 296 -1.69 14.40 19.32
N GLU A 297 -0.70 14.93 20.03
CA GLU A 297 -0.96 16.04 20.94
C GLU A 297 -1.73 17.08 20.11
N ASP A 298 -2.98 17.33 20.47
CA ASP A 298 -3.91 18.32 19.91
C ASP A 298 -4.70 18.00 18.62
N TRP A 299 -5.46 16.90 18.59
CA TRP A 299 -6.80 16.96 17.97
C TRP A 299 -7.88 16.55 18.97
N SER A 300 -8.53 17.56 19.53
CA SER A 300 -9.74 17.40 20.34
C SER A 300 -10.85 16.79 19.49
N ILE A 301 -11.36 15.66 19.96
CA ILE A 301 -12.59 15.02 19.47
C ILE A 301 -13.74 16.01 19.64
N TYR A 302 -14.38 16.40 18.54
CA TYR A 302 -15.77 16.85 18.51
C TYR A 302 -16.58 15.83 17.72
#